data_AF-A0A7J7Q4V3-F1
#
_entry.id   AF-A0A7J7Q4V3-F1
#
_cell.length_a   1.000
_cell.length_b   1.000
_cell.length_c   1.000
_cell.angle_alpha   90.00
_cell.angle_beta   90.00
_cell.angle_gamma   90.00
#
_symmetry.space_group_name_H-M   'P 1'
#
loop_
_entity.id
_entity.type
_entity.pdbx_description
1 polymer ?
#
loop_
_entity_poly.entity_id
_entity_poly.type
_entity_poly.pdbx_seq_one_letter_code
_entity_poly.pdbx_strand_id
1 'polypeptide(L)'
;MWPAMTQQQQWQSHQRQGCAGTVLGQVQQHLQELVAGLSRKLRDATPQAVSNSLRACAQLRVYPAELFAALDSQQQWSRLLPAFNRQDLANTALACGEVDHRDEQLLRLLLQQALQLQEAGGSTGKLNSWEVCHICWSVAVLDFQQLASSVIKLVEAAASVQQQWMRFGSEGLVQLHQAHLWLLDKQPLVGGRGLAGALTEQQLQQCIQAAAQMLLITAAESPSQFERDVFAALQRLTRAGALSWRQAPQQEQLAVPDNACLIDIAGVTAAGVRLAIEVDGPYHFLWPNGRLNGPTQHRNRVLAARGCAVVSVRYTEWADLKGAQDKQQHLLKLIKTAIQQQRRRERPLEQQAPTISTQ
;
A
#
# COMPACT_ATOMS: atom_id res chain seq x y z
N MET A 1 4.84 7.28 -11.72
CA MET A 1 5.45 8.49 -11.16
C MET A 1 4.52 8.93 -10.05
N TRP A 2 4.81 8.58 -8.80
CA TRP A 2 4.01 9.00 -7.66
C TRP A 2 4.12 10.53 -7.54
N PRO A 3 3.07 11.33 -7.82
CA PRO A 3 3.18 12.77 -7.83
C PRO A 3 3.00 13.33 -6.41
N ALA A 4 3.65 12.74 -5.41
CA ALA A 4 3.76 13.36 -4.08
C ALA A 4 4.84 14.45 -4.04
N MET A 5 5.85 14.34 -4.91
CA MET A 5 7.07 15.18 -4.88
C MET A 5 6.81 16.67 -5.07
N THR A 6 5.72 17.10 -5.71
CA THR A 6 5.41 18.54 -5.87
C THR A 6 4.39 19.07 -4.87
N GLN A 7 3.57 18.23 -4.23
CA GLN A 7 2.54 18.71 -3.30
C GLN A 7 3.06 18.88 -1.86
N GLN A 8 4.06 18.12 -1.43
CA GLN A 8 4.57 18.20 -0.05
C GLN A 8 5.25 19.55 0.25
N GLN A 9 5.91 20.15 -0.75
CA GLN A 9 6.48 21.51 -0.65
C GLN A 9 5.41 22.61 -0.75
N GLN A 10 4.35 22.42 -1.57
CA GLN A 10 3.20 23.32 -1.61
C GLN A 10 2.36 23.29 -0.33
N TRP A 11 2.30 22.15 0.38
CA TRP A 11 1.52 22.03 1.61
C TRP A 11 2.12 22.82 2.79
N GLN A 12 3.45 22.91 2.88
CA GLN A 12 4.14 23.62 3.96
C GLN A 12 4.10 25.15 3.82
N SER A 13 4.00 25.69 2.60
CA SER A 13 3.77 27.13 2.40
C SER A 13 2.33 27.53 2.73
N HIS A 14 1.36 26.63 2.54
CA HIS A 14 -0.06 26.89 2.79
C HIS A 14 -0.50 26.75 4.27
N GLN A 15 0.25 26.08 5.14
CA GLN A 15 -0.05 26.06 6.59
C GLN A 15 0.18 27.40 7.29
N ARG A 16 0.86 28.38 6.65
CA ARG A 16 0.97 29.76 7.17
C ARG A 16 -0.22 30.64 6.81
N GLN A 17 -1.16 30.17 5.99
CA GLN A 17 -2.34 30.92 5.55
C GLN A 17 -3.58 30.05 5.69
N GLY A 18 -4.45 30.33 6.68
CA GLY A 18 -5.62 29.54 7.06
C GLY A 18 -6.72 29.29 6.01
N CYS A 19 -6.46 29.44 4.71
CA CYS A 19 -7.41 29.25 3.60
C CYS A 19 -7.36 27.84 2.96
N ALA A 20 -6.31 27.04 3.16
CA ALA A 20 -6.16 25.75 2.48
C ALA A 20 -7.07 24.63 3.04
N GLY A 21 -7.41 24.69 4.33
CA GLY A 21 -8.31 23.73 4.97
C GLY A 21 -9.75 23.78 4.43
N THR A 22 -10.22 24.97 4.03
CA THR A 22 -11.56 25.19 3.48
C THR A 22 -11.71 24.66 2.05
N VAL A 23 -10.70 24.82 1.19
CA VAL A 23 -10.77 24.38 -0.21
C VAL A 23 -10.71 22.85 -0.32
N LEU A 24 -9.84 22.21 0.46
CA LEU A 24 -9.71 20.76 0.43
C LEU A 24 -10.96 20.07 1.01
N GLY A 25 -11.55 20.65 2.06
CA GLY A 25 -12.85 20.21 2.60
C GLY A 25 -14.00 20.37 1.61
N GLN A 26 -14.04 21.48 0.86
CA GLN A 26 -15.05 21.69 -0.20
C GLN A 26 -14.90 20.68 -1.35
N VAL A 27 -13.68 20.40 -1.80
CA VAL A 27 -13.44 19.39 -2.84
C VAL A 27 -13.86 18.00 -2.38
N GLN A 28 -13.57 17.64 -1.13
CA GLN A 28 -14.01 16.38 -0.53
C GLN A 28 -15.53 16.28 -0.48
N GLN A 29 -16.22 17.34 -0.02
CA GLN A 29 -17.67 17.39 0.04
C GLN A 29 -18.32 17.25 -1.36
N HIS A 30 -17.86 18.01 -2.35
CA HIS A 30 -18.38 17.90 -3.72
C HIS A 30 -18.14 16.51 -4.31
N LEU A 31 -16.99 15.88 -4.02
CA LEU A 31 -16.72 14.51 -4.45
C LEU A 31 -17.71 13.53 -3.82
N GLN A 32 -18.03 13.66 -2.53
CA GLN A 32 -19.04 12.83 -1.89
C GLN A 32 -20.41 12.99 -2.51
N GLU A 33 -20.84 14.21 -2.80
CA GLU A 33 -22.12 14.49 -3.45
C GLU A 33 -22.18 13.86 -4.84
N LEU A 34 -21.08 13.93 -5.60
CA LEU A 34 -20.93 13.25 -6.89
C LEU A 34 -21.02 11.73 -6.76
N VAL A 35 -20.30 11.14 -5.81
CA VAL A 35 -20.29 9.70 -5.55
C VAL A 35 -21.68 9.22 -5.13
N ALA A 36 -22.33 9.92 -4.21
CA ALA A 36 -23.71 9.63 -3.79
C ALA A 36 -24.71 9.79 -4.96
N GLY A 37 -24.50 10.79 -5.83
CA GLY A 37 -25.25 10.97 -7.06
C GLY A 37 -25.12 9.77 -8.02
N LEU A 38 -23.90 9.27 -8.20
CA LEU A 38 -23.62 8.07 -8.99
C LEU A 38 -24.28 6.83 -8.36
N SER A 39 -24.16 6.65 -7.03
CA SER A 39 -24.76 5.52 -6.30
C SER A 39 -26.27 5.41 -6.54
N ARG A 40 -26.98 6.55 -6.64
CA ARG A 40 -28.42 6.60 -6.97
C ARG A 40 -28.75 6.29 -8.42
N LYS A 41 -27.81 6.52 -9.34
CA LYS A 41 -27.97 6.33 -10.80
C LYS A 41 -27.18 5.13 -11.34
N LEU A 42 -26.80 4.19 -10.48
CA LEU A 42 -25.96 3.05 -10.86
C LEU A 42 -26.57 2.18 -11.97
N ARG A 43 -27.90 2.06 -12.02
CA ARG A 43 -28.59 1.29 -13.07
C ARG A 43 -28.28 1.82 -14.47
N ASP A 44 -28.14 3.14 -14.60
CA ASP A 44 -27.86 3.84 -15.86
C ASP A 44 -26.35 4.10 -16.04
N ALA A 45 -25.53 3.80 -15.04
CA ALA A 45 -24.10 4.04 -15.08
C ALA A 45 -23.39 3.08 -16.04
N THR A 46 -22.44 3.64 -16.81
CA THR A 46 -21.55 2.89 -17.68
C THR A 46 -20.37 2.30 -16.89
N PRO A 47 -19.72 1.23 -17.37
CA PRO A 47 -18.46 0.72 -16.86
C PRO A 47 -17.41 1.81 -16.59
N GLN A 48 -17.20 2.67 -17.58
CA GLN A 48 -16.23 3.76 -17.52
C GLN A 48 -16.59 4.80 -16.46
N ALA A 49 -17.87 5.13 -16.29
CA ALA A 49 -18.29 6.08 -15.25
C ALA A 49 -17.94 5.53 -13.87
N VAL A 50 -18.23 4.25 -13.60
CA VAL A 50 -17.91 3.60 -12.33
C VAL A 50 -16.40 3.50 -12.11
N SER A 51 -15.65 2.99 -13.10
CA SER A 51 -14.19 2.79 -12.97
C SER A 51 -13.44 4.11 -12.77
N ASN A 52 -13.82 5.17 -13.49
CA ASN A 52 -13.22 6.49 -13.34
C ASN A 52 -13.59 7.16 -12.02
N SER A 53 -14.83 7.01 -11.54
CA SER A 53 -15.22 7.55 -10.23
C SER A 53 -14.47 6.87 -9.09
N LEU A 54 -14.31 5.54 -9.13
CA LEU A 54 -13.50 4.82 -8.16
C LEU A 54 -12.04 5.29 -8.19
N ARG A 55 -11.46 5.45 -9.39
CA ARG A 55 -10.10 5.96 -9.55
C ARG A 55 -9.94 7.40 -9.05
N ALA A 56 -10.90 8.28 -9.30
CA ALA A 56 -10.89 9.65 -8.80
C ALA A 56 -10.93 9.68 -7.26
N CYS A 57 -11.76 8.83 -6.65
CA CYS A 57 -11.81 8.67 -5.19
C CYS A 57 -10.46 8.22 -4.64
N ALA A 58 -9.83 7.24 -5.29
CA ALA A 58 -8.52 6.73 -4.90
C ALA A 58 -7.42 7.80 -4.96
N GLN A 59 -7.33 8.54 -6.07
CA GLN A 59 -6.39 9.66 -6.22
C GLN A 59 -6.58 10.75 -5.17
N LEU A 60 -7.83 11.02 -4.80
CA LEU A 60 -8.19 12.00 -3.77
C LEU A 60 -8.16 11.45 -2.35
N ARG A 61 -7.76 10.17 -2.18
CA ARG A 61 -7.73 9.45 -0.89
C ARG A 61 -9.06 9.48 -0.16
N VAL A 62 -10.16 9.41 -0.90
CA VAL A 62 -11.52 9.28 -0.37
C VAL A 62 -11.96 7.84 -0.51
N TYR A 63 -12.39 7.21 0.58
CA TYR A 63 -12.96 5.87 0.53
C TYR A 63 -14.46 5.95 0.17
N PRO A 64 -14.88 5.49 -1.03
CA PRO A 64 -16.25 5.66 -1.50
C PRO A 64 -17.16 4.53 -0.97
N ALA A 65 -17.34 4.47 0.35
CA ALA A 65 -18.07 3.39 1.04
C ALA A 65 -19.47 3.16 0.47
N GLU A 66 -20.23 4.25 0.24
CA GLU A 66 -21.60 4.18 -0.27
C GLU A 66 -21.67 3.64 -1.69
N LEU A 67 -20.68 3.95 -2.53
CA LEU A 67 -20.63 3.46 -3.90
C LEU A 67 -20.35 1.96 -3.95
N PHE A 68 -19.36 1.48 -3.19
CA PHE A 68 -19.11 0.04 -3.07
C PHE A 68 -20.35 -0.69 -2.53
N ALA A 69 -20.93 -0.21 -1.42
CA ALA A 69 -22.13 -0.80 -0.85
C ALA A 69 -23.32 -0.82 -1.84
N ALA A 70 -23.48 0.24 -2.65
CA ALA A 70 -24.51 0.31 -3.67
C ALA A 70 -24.25 -0.64 -4.85
N LEU A 71 -22.99 -0.78 -5.30
CA LEU A 71 -22.61 -1.73 -6.33
C LEU A 71 -22.89 -3.18 -5.90
N ASP A 72 -22.61 -3.52 -4.64
CA ASP A 72 -22.81 -4.86 -4.09
C ASP A 72 -24.30 -5.14 -3.85
N SER A 73 -25.00 -4.26 -3.13
CA SER A 73 -26.41 -4.47 -2.77
C SER A 73 -27.35 -4.45 -3.98
N GLN A 74 -27.02 -3.69 -5.03
CA GLN A 74 -27.77 -3.68 -6.29
C GLN A 74 -27.23 -4.69 -7.31
N GLN A 75 -26.29 -5.57 -6.91
CA GLN A 75 -25.66 -6.61 -7.72
C GLN A 75 -25.13 -6.10 -9.08
N GLN A 76 -24.62 -4.87 -9.12
CA GLN A 76 -24.26 -4.21 -10.37
C GLN A 76 -23.01 -4.80 -11.01
N TRP A 77 -22.14 -5.45 -10.23
CA TRP A 77 -20.93 -6.10 -10.75
C TRP A 77 -21.25 -7.16 -11.82
N SER A 78 -22.34 -7.91 -11.69
CA SER A 78 -22.73 -8.94 -12.67
C SER A 78 -23.10 -8.34 -14.03
N ARG A 79 -23.64 -7.12 -14.04
CA ARG A 79 -23.98 -6.35 -15.26
C ARG A 79 -22.76 -5.62 -15.81
N LEU A 80 -21.97 -5.01 -14.93
CA LEU A 80 -20.88 -4.11 -15.29
C LEU A 80 -19.66 -4.87 -15.79
N LEU A 81 -19.20 -5.90 -15.06
CA LEU A 81 -17.94 -6.59 -15.35
C LEU A 81 -17.88 -7.21 -16.76
N PRO A 82 -18.94 -7.83 -17.31
CA PRO A 82 -18.91 -8.31 -18.70
C PRO A 82 -18.71 -7.21 -19.74
N ALA A 83 -19.05 -5.96 -19.41
CA ALA A 83 -18.90 -4.80 -20.28
C ALA A 83 -17.64 -3.97 -19.99
N PHE A 84 -16.83 -4.36 -18.99
CA PHE A 84 -15.57 -3.67 -18.69
C PHE A 84 -14.57 -3.89 -19.82
N ASN A 85 -13.96 -2.80 -20.28
CA ASN A 85 -12.77 -2.90 -21.11
C ASN A 85 -11.50 -3.05 -20.23
N ARG A 86 -10.34 -3.25 -20.87
CA ARG A 86 -9.04 -3.38 -20.19
C ARG A 86 -8.68 -2.24 -19.22
N GLN A 87 -9.08 -1.00 -19.55
CA GLN A 87 -8.84 0.16 -18.70
C GLN A 87 -9.78 0.17 -17.49
N ASP A 88 -11.04 -0.22 -17.68
CA ASP A 88 -12.03 -0.31 -16.59
C ASP A 88 -11.60 -1.33 -15.54
N LEU A 89 -11.10 -2.50 -15.99
CA LEU A 89 -10.55 -3.54 -15.11
C LEU A 89 -9.38 -3.01 -14.29
N ALA A 90 -8.39 -2.41 -14.95
CA ALA A 90 -7.18 -1.93 -14.30
C ALA A 90 -7.46 -0.74 -13.36
N ASN A 91 -8.31 0.21 -13.76
CA ASN A 91 -8.69 1.34 -12.92
C ASN A 91 -9.42 0.88 -11.65
N THR A 92 -10.34 -0.07 -11.79
CA THR A 92 -11.13 -0.59 -10.66
C THR A 92 -10.25 -1.37 -9.70
N ALA A 93 -9.38 -2.26 -10.20
CA ALA A 93 -8.43 -3.01 -9.40
C ALA A 93 -7.46 -2.08 -8.66
N LEU A 94 -6.86 -1.12 -9.37
CA LEU A 94 -5.99 -0.11 -8.78
C LEU A 94 -6.69 0.67 -7.67
N ALA A 95 -7.91 1.16 -7.93
CA ALA A 95 -8.67 1.93 -6.95
C ALA A 95 -8.93 1.10 -5.69
N CYS A 96 -9.29 -0.18 -5.83
CA CYS A 96 -9.46 -1.07 -4.69
C CYS A 96 -8.17 -1.22 -3.88
N GLY A 97 -7.04 -1.41 -4.57
CA GLY A 97 -5.71 -1.47 -3.96
C GLY A 97 -5.33 -0.20 -3.22
N GLU A 98 -5.50 0.97 -3.83
CA GLU A 98 -5.17 2.27 -3.23
C GLU A 98 -6.02 2.58 -1.99
N VAL A 99 -7.33 2.34 -2.06
CA VAL A 99 -8.26 2.67 -0.97
C VAL A 99 -8.46 1.56 0.05
N ASP A 100 -7.65 0.49 -0.01
CA ASP A 100 -7.78 -0.70 0.85
C ASP A 100 -9.20 -1.27 0.88
N HIS A 101 -9.86 -1.32 -0.29
CA HIS A 101 -11.15 -1.96 -0.41
C HIS A 101 -10.97 -3.47 -0.56
N ARG A 102 -11.21 -4.21 0.52
CA ARG A 102 -10.96 -5.65 0.60
C ARG A 102 -12.18 -6.47 0.18
N ASP A 103 -12.35 -6.64 -1.13
CA ASP A 103 -13.29 -7.60 -1.74
C ASP A 103 -12.54 -8.62 -2.61
N GLU A 104 -12.31 -9.82 -2.07
CA GLU A 104 -11.60 -10.88 -2.79
C GLU A 104 -12.39 -11.37 -4.03
N GLN A 105 -13.73 -11.40 -3.95
CA GLN A 105 -14.56 -11.88 -5.04
C GLN A 105 -14.50 -10.92 -6.22
N LEU A 106 -14.59 -9.61 -5.98
CA LEU A 106 -14.43 -8.60 -7.03
C LEU A 106 -13.05 -8.72 -7.70
N LEU A 107 -11.96 -8.78 -6.92
CA LEU A 107 -10.61 -8.91 -7.47
C LEU A 107 -10.42 -10.22 -8.24
N ARG A 108 -11.04 -11.31 -7.78
CA ARG A 108 -11.05 -12.59 -8.51
C ARG A 108 -11.70 -12.45 -9.88
N LEU A 109 -12.87 -11.81 -9.95
CA LEU A 109 -13.59 -11.62 -11.21
C LEU A 109 -12.82 -10.69 -12.16
N LEU A 110 -12.25 -9.59 -11.65
CA LEU A 110 -11.40 -8.69 -12.44
C LEU A 110 -10.20 -9.43 -13.04
N LEU A 111 -9.54 -10.27 -12.24
CA LEU A 111 -8.37 -11.04 -12.65
C LEU A 111 -8.73 -12.16 -13.66
N GLN A 112 -9.88 -12.81 -13.49
CA GLN A 112 -10.40 -13.78 -14.47
C GLN A 112 -10.66 -13.12 -15.83
N GLN A 113 -11.33 -11.97 -15.84
CA GLN A 113 -11.58 -11.22 -17.08
C GLN A 113 -10.27 -10.76 -17.73
N ALA A 114 -9.29 -10.33 -16.95
CA ALA A 114 -7.97 -9.96 -17.45
C ALA A 114 -7.23 -11.14 -18.12
N LEU A 115 -7.28 -12.32 -17.52
CA LEU A 115 -6.70 -13.53 -18.12
C LEU A 115 -7.38 -13.91 -19.44
N GLN A 116 -8.72 -13.85 -19.50
CA GLN A 116 -9.47 -14.09 -20.73
C GLN A 116 -9.09 -13.12 -21.86
N LEU A 117 -8.93 -11.83 -21.55
CA LEU A 117 -8.49 -10.82 -22.52
C LEU A 117 -7.07 -11.08 -23.02
N GLN A 118 -6.19 -11.63 -22.17
CA GLN A 118 -4.83 -11.97 -22.54
C GLN A 118 -4.76 -13.19 -23.47
N GLU A 119 -5.66 -14.17 -23.29
CA GLU A 119 -5.78 -15.40 -24.08
C GLU A 119 -6.47 -15.18 -25.44
N ALA A 120 -7.42 -14.25 -25.56
CA ALA A 120 -8.26 -14.03 -26.75
C ALA A 120 -7.53 -13.51 -28.02
N GLY A 121 -6.19 -13.41 -28.02
CA GLY A 121 -5.37 -13.40 -29.24
C GLY A 121 -5.32 -12.11 -30.10
N GLY A 122 -6.15 -11.10 -29.87
CA GLY A 122 -6.18 -9.85 -30.65
C GLY A 122 -5.36 -8.69 -30.06
N SER A 123 -4.64 -7.94 -30.90
CA SER A 123 -3.82 -6.76 -30.50
C SER A 123 -4.63 -5.64 -29.83
N THR A 124 -5.92 -5.57 -30.11
CA THR A 124 -6.86 -4.56 -29.56
C THR A 124 -7.50 -4.99 -28.24
N GLY A 125 -7.36 -6.27 -27.85
CA GLY A 125 -7.95 -6.84 -26.64
C GLY A 125 -6.96 -7.13 -25.50
N LYS A 126 -5.66 -7.29 -25.79
CA LYS A 126 -4.65 -7.59 -24.77
C LYS A 126 -4.43 -6.42 -23.80
N LEU A 127 -4.13 -6.75 -22.55
CA LEU A 127 -3.74 -5.76 -21.56
C LEU A 127 -2.35 -5.20 -21.93
N ASN A 128 -2.19 -3.90 -21.75
CA ASN A 128 -0.86 -3.28 -21.82
C ASN A 128 -0.08 -3.54 -20.51
N SER A 129 1.22 -3.17 -20.50
CA SER A 129 2.11 -3.35 -19.35
C SER A 129 1.57 -2.70 -18.07
N TRP A 130 1.07 -1.47 -18.16
CA TRP A 130 0.52 -0.72 -17.03
C TRP A 130 -0.73 -1.37 -16.44
N GLU A 131 -1.63 -1.86 -17.29
CA GLU A 131 -2.88 -2.52 -16.88
C GLU A 131 -2.60 -3.85 -16.14
N VAL A 132 -1.63 -4.63 -16.63
CA VAL A 132 -1.18 -5.85 -15.94
C VAL A 132 -0.61 -5.53 -14.57
N CYS A 133 0.30 -4.55 -14.49
CA CYS A 133 0.92 -4.18 -13.22
C CYS A 133 -0.12 -3.72 -12.18
N HIS A 134 -1.09 -2.90 -12.58
CA HIS A 134 -2.13 -2.40 -11.68
C HIS A 134 -2.97 -3.50 -11.05
N ILE A 135 -3.40 -4.47 -11.88
CA ILE A 135 -4.20 -5.60 -11.41
C ILE A 135 -3.36 -6.47 -10.47
N CYS A 136 -2.17 -6.90 -10.89
CA CYS A 136 -1.29 -7.75 -10.06
C CYS A 136 -0.89 -7.08 -8.75
N TRP A 137 -0.56 -5.79 -8.81
CA TRP A 137 -0.20 -4.99 -7.64
C TRP A 137 -1.37 -4.85 -6.67
N SER A 138 -2.59 -4.60 -7.16
CA SER A 138 -3.76 -4.48 -6.28
C SER A 138 -4.01 -5.75 -5.46
N VAL A 139 -3.83 -6.93 -6.07
CA VAL A 139 -3.94 -8.22 -5.39
C VAL A 139 -2.87 -8.37 -4.30
N ALA A 140 -1.63 -7.99 -4.59
CA ALA A 140 -0.52 -8.03 -3.62
C ALA A 140 -0.70 -7.01 -2.47
N VAL A 141 -1.18 -5.81 -2.80
CA VAL A 141 -1.47 -4.74 -1.84
C VAL A 141 -2.65 -5.07 -0.94
N LEU A 142 -3.61 -5.86 -1.41
CA LEU A 142 -4.73 -6.33 -0.59
C LEU A 142 -4.45 -7.69 0.08
N ASP A 143 -3.31 -8.31 -0.19
CA ASP A 143 -2.85 -9.60 0.36
C ASP A 143 -3.83 -10.76 0.10
N PHE A 144 -4.39 -10.84 -1.12
CA PHE A 144 -5.29 -11.92 -1.52
C PHE A 144 -4.52 -13.15 -2.02
N GLN A 145 -4.03 -13.95 -1.07
CA GLN A 145 -3.17 -15.11 -1.32
C GLN A 145 -3.83 -16.16 -2.23
N GLN A 146 -5.15 -16.29 -2.18
CA GLN A 146 -5.91 -17.23 -3.02
C GLN A 146 -5.86 -16.88 -4.51
N LEU A 147 -5.48 -15.64 -4.84
CA LEU A 147 -5.38 -15.16 -6.22
C LEU A 147 -3.94 -15.21 -6.75
N ALA A 148 -2.97 -15.64 -5.94
CA ALA A 148 -1.56 -15.62 -6.29
C ALA A 148 -1.23 -16.41 -7.57
N SER A 149 -1.79 -17.60 -7.75
CA SER A 149 -1.55 -18.39 -8.98
C SER A 149 -2.06 -17.66 -10.23
N SER A 150 -3.15 -16.93 -10.14
CA SER A 150 -3.68 -16.14 -11.25
C SER A 150 -2.82 -14.89 -11.53
N VAL A 151 -2.25 -14.27 -10.49
CA VAL A 151 -1.25 -13.20 -10.64
C VAL A 151 -0.02 -13.71 -11.40
N ILE A 152 0.53 -14.86 -10.99
CA ILE A 152 1.69 -15.48 -11.65
C ILE A 152 1.39 -15.73 -13.13
N LYS A 153 0.25 -16.33 -13.45
CA LYS A 153 -0.17 -16.60 -14.84
C LYS A 153 -0.32 -15.32 -15.66
N LEU A 154 -0.91 -14.28 -15.10
CA LEU A 154 -1.10 -13.01 -15.82
C LEU A 154 0.25 -12.33 -16.11
N VAL A 155 1.17 -12.35 -15.14
CA VAL A 155 2.53 -11.82 -15.33
C VAL A 155 3.29 -12.62 -16.39
N GLU A 156 3.27 -13.95 -16.31
CA GLU A 156 3.92 -14.83 -17.28
C GLU A 156 3.41 -14.57 -18.71
N ALA A 157 2.09 -14.51 -18.87
CA ALA A 157 1.47 -14.23 -20.16
C ALA A 157 1.87 -12.85 -20.72
N ALA A 158 1.98 -11.83 -19.87
CA ALA A 158 2.40 -10.48 -20.27
C ALA A 158 3.90 -10.36 -20.57
N ALA A 159 4.73 -11.15 -19.87
CA ALA A 159 6.18 -11.13 -19.99
C ALA A 159 6.72 -12.01 -21.12
N SER A 160 5.93 -13.00 -21.58
CA SER A 160 6.29 -13.90 -22.68
C SER A 160 6.53 -13.22 -24.04
N VAL A 161 5.98 -12.02 -24.23
CA VAL A 161 6.11 -11.25 -25.47
C VAL A 161 7.16 -10.15 -25.28
N GLN A 162 8.35 -10.32 -25.88
CA GLN A 162 9.47 -9.40 -25.74
C GLN A 162 9.11 -7.94 -26.04
N GLN A 163 8.33 -7.68 -27.11
CA GLN A 163 7.90 -6.32 -27.47
C GLN A 163 6.94 -5.71 -26.44
N GLN A 164 6.15 -6.52 -25.75
CA GLN A 164 5.30 -6.08 -24.65
C GLN A 164 6.14 -5.78 -23.41
N TRP A 165 7.10 -6.65 -23.09
CA TRP A 165 8.01 -6.46 -21.96
C TRP A 165 8.82 -5.15 -22.07
N MET A 166 9.31 -4.81 -23.26
CA MET A 166 10.02 -3.54 -23.49
C MET A 166 9.18 -2.28 -23.24
N ARG A 167 7.85 -2.40 -23.10
CA ARG A 167 6.95 -1.29 -22.77
C ARG A 167 6.67 -1.16 -21.27
N PHE A 168 7.25 -2.00 -20.41
CA PHE A 168 7.13 -1.84 -18.96
C PHE A 168 7.97 -0.63 -18.52
N GLY A 169 7.29 0.39 -18.01
CA GLY A 169 7.95 1.54 -17.38
C GLY A 169 8.45 1.21 -15.97
N SER A 170 9.29 2.07 -15.42
CA SER A 170 9.88 1.92 -14.08
C SER A 170 8.83 1.65 -12.98
N GLU A 171 7.73 2.40 -12.98
CA GLU A 171 6.63 2.21 -12.03
C GLU A 171 6.01 0.81 -12.10
N GLY A 172 5.79 0.30 -13.32
CA GLY A 172 5.27 -1.05 -13.52
C GLY A 172 6.25 -2.12 -13.03
N LEU A 173 7.55 -1.93 -13.28
CA LEU A 173 8.60 -2.83 -12.80
C LEU A 173 8.70 -2.84 -11.26
N VAL A 174 8.54 -1.67 -10.61
CA VAL A 174 8.48 -1.57 -9.14
C VAL A 174 7.25 -2.30 -8.60
N GLN A 175 6.09 -2.15 -9.24
CA GLN A 175 4.87 -2.87 -8.85
C GLN A 175 5.02 -4.39 -8.98
N LEU A 176 5.67 -4.88 -10.05
CA LEU A 176 5.99 -6.30 -10.18
C LEU A 176 6.99 -6.78 -9.14
N HIS A 177 7.98 -5.96 -8.77
CA HIS A 177 8.87 -6.29 -7.65
C HIS A 177 8.11 -6.40 -6.32
N GLN A 178 7.15 -5.52 -6.04
CA GLN A 178 6.30 -5.61 -4.86
C GLN A 178 5.44 -6.89 -4.86
N ALA A 179 4.88 -7.26 -6.02
CA ALA A 179 4.17 -8.53 -6.17
C ALA A 179 5.11 -9.74 -5.99
N HIS A 180 6.34 -9.67 -6.48
CA HIS A 180 7.37 -10.68 -6.28
C HIS A 180 7.68 -10.89 -4.79
N LEU A 181 7.93 -9.80 -4.04
CA LEU A 181 8.19 -9.87 -2.60
C LEU A 181 6.97 -10.40 -1.84
N TRP A 182 5.77 -9.94 -2.20
CA TRP A 182 4.54 -10.47 -1.61
C TRP A 182 4.43 -11.99 -1.79
N LEU A 183 4.70 -12.51 -3.00
CA LEU A 183 4.68 -13.95 -3.26
C LEU A 183 5.80 -14.70 -2.50
N LEU A 184 6.99 -14.11 -2.35
CA LEU A 184 8.08 -14.66 -1.54
C LEU A 184 7.72 -14.75 -0.07
N ASP A 185 7.07 -13.72 0.48
CA ASP A 185 6.68 -13.64 1.89
C ASP A 185 5.61 -14.71 2.27
N LYS A 186 5.00 -15.39 1.28
CA LYS A 186 3.94 -16.39 1.46
C LYS A 186 4.40 -17.83 1.14
N GLN A 187 5.66 -18.14 1.47
CA GLN A 187 6.37 -19.41 1.21
C GLN A 187 5.51 -20.70 1.22
N PRO A 188 4.60 -20.96 2.19
CA PRO A 188 3.88 -22.25 2.23
C PRO A 188 2.77 -22.39 1.19
N LEU A 189 2.18 -21.28 0.70
CA LEU A 189 0.94 -21.32 -0.10
C LEU A 189 1.19 -21.29 -1.61
N VAL A 190 2.35 -20.80 -2.05
CA VAL A 190 2.67 -20.54 -3.47
C VAL A 190 4.06 -21.01 -3.88
N GLY A 191 4.65 -21.93 -3.11
CA GLY A 191 5.95 -22.53 -3.39
C GLY A 191 7.16 -21.61 -3.18
N GLY A 192 6.96 -20.38 -2.70
CA GLY A 192 8.04 -19.54 -2.18
C GLY A 192 9.07 -19.03 -3.19
N ARG A 193 8.74 -19.06 -4.49
CA ARG A 193 9.64 -18.62 -5.57
C ARG A 193 9.36 -17.21 -6.09
N GLY A 194 8.37 -16.53 -5.53
CA GLY A 194 7.96 -15.23 -6.03
C GLY A 194 7.44 -15.32 -7.47
N LEU A 195 7.89 -14.39 -8.31
CA LEU A 195 7.71 -14.41 -9.76
C LEU A 195 8.78 -15.21 -10.54
N ALA A 196 9.73 -15.88 -9.86
CA ALA A 196 10.71 -16.70 -10.57
C ALA A 196 10.02 -17.87 -11.29
N GLY A 197 10.31 -18.03 -12.58
CA GLY A 197 9.63 -19.00 -13.47
C GLY A 197 8.52 -18.36 -14.31
N ALA A 198 7.83 -17.34 -13.81
CA ALA A 198 6.95 -16.50 -14.62
C ALA A 198 7.72 -15.39 -15.35
N LEU A 199 8.78 -14.90 -14.71
CA LEU A 199 9.76 -13.98 -15.31
C LEU A 199 11.09 -14.69 -15.53
N THR A 200 11.80 -14.32 -16.59
CA THR A 200 13.20 -14.71 -16.74
C THR A 200 14.06 -14.03 -15.67
N GLU A 201 15.25 -14.55 -15.42
CA GLU A 201 16.20 -13.95 -14.47
C GLU A 201 16.50 -12.48 -14.84
N GLN A 202 16.69 -12.18 -16.13
CA GLN A 202 16.92 -10.82 -16.61
C GLN A 202 15.72 -9.90 -16.34
N GLN A 203 14.49 -10.37 -16.58
CA GLN A 203 13.27 -9.61 -16.34
C GLN A 203 13.07 -9.33 -14.84
N LEU A 204 13.31 -10.33 -14.00
CA LEU A 204 13.25 -10.17 -12.55
C LEU A 204 14.33 -9.18 -12.06
N GLN A 205 15.54 -9.26 -12.60
CA GLN A 205 16.61 -8.33 -12.25
C GLN A 205 16.27 -6.88 -12.63
N GLN A 206 15.57 -6.66 -13.75
CA GLN A 206 15.06 -5.34 -14.12
C GLN A 206 14.04 -4.81 -13.10
N CYS A 207 13.16 -5.67 -12.58
CA CYS A 207 12.22 -5.30 -11.52
C CYS A 207 12.95 -4.89 -10.23
N ILE A 208 13.94 -5.69 -9.82
CA ILE A 208 14.77 -5.42 -8.64
C ILE A 208 15.55 -4.11 -8.81
N GLN A 209 16.18 -3.89 -9.97
CA GLN A 209 16.93 -2.68 -10.26
C GLN A 209 16.04 -1.43 -10.27
N ALA A 210 14.85 -1.51 -10.89
CA ALA A 210 13.90 -0.40 -10.88
C ALA A 210 13.45 -0.04 -9.45
N ALA A 211 13.19 -1.04 -8.61
CA ALA A 211 12.89 -0.84 -7.19
C ALA A 211 14.06 -0.20 -6.44
N ALA A 212 15.28 -0.74 -6.59
CA ALA A 212 16.46 -0.19 -5.95
C ALA A 212 16.72 1.27 -6.36
N GLN A 213 16.59 1.61 -7.64
CA GLN A 213 16.72 2.98 -8.13
C GLN A 213 15.68 3.93 -7.51
N MET A 214 14.42 3.50 -7.44
CA MET A 214 13.37 4.30 -6.81
C MET A 214 13.65 4.56 -5.33
N LEU A 215 14.14 3.56 -4.60
CA LEU A 215 14.50 3.70 -3.18
C LEU A 215 15.70 4.64 -3.00
N LEU A 216 16.71 4.56 -3.87
CA LEU A 216 17.87 5.48 -3.83
C LEU A 216 17.46 6.93 -4.10
N ILE A 217 16.57 7.17 -5.05
CA ILE A 217 16.05 8.51 -5.34
C ILE A 217 15.29 9.05 -4.11
N THR A 218 14.45 8.22 -3.50
CA THR A 218 13.67 8.60 -2.31
C THR A 218 14.57 8.88 -1.11
N ALA A 219 15.58 8.03 -0.87
CA ALA A 219 16.53 8.20 0.24
C ALA A 219 17.44 9.42 0.09
N ALA A 220 17.59 9.97 -1.12
CA ALA A 220 18.33 11.20 -1.36
C ALA A 220 17.52 12.47 -1.00
N GLU A 221 16.22 12.34 -0.77
CA GLU A 221 15.38 13.44 -0.33
C GLU A 221 15.69 13.81 1.13
N SER A 222 15.55 15.10 1.45
CA SER A 222 15.71 15.54 2.84
C SER A 222 14.49 15.12 3.66
N PRO A 223 14.68 14.53 4.86
CA PRO A 223 13.56 14.17 5.71
C PRO A 223 12.61 15.34 5.95
N SER A 224 11.32 15.06 6.10
CA SER A 224 10.33 16.08 6.42
C SER A 224 10.55 16.65 7.84
N GLN A 225 9.95 17.82 8.12
CA GLN A 225 10.00 18.38 9.47
C GLN A 225 9.30 17.46 10.48
N PHE A 226 8.29 16.72 10.04
CA PHE A 226 7.59 15.75 10.87
C PHE A 226 8.50 14.57 11.22
N GLU A 227 9.20 13.99 10.24
CA GLU A 227 10.20 12.93 10.48
C GLU A 227 11.30 13.38 11.43
N ARG A 228 11.86 14.57 11.22
CA ARG A 228 12.87 15.14 12.13
C ARG A 228 12.36 15.27 13.56
N ASP A 229 11.11 15.68 13.75
CA ASP A 229 10.52 15.85 15.09
C ASP A 229 10.28 14.49 15.78
N VAL A 230 9.82 13.48 15.04
CA VAL A 230 9.69 12.10 15.55
C VAL A 230 11.06 11.53 15.91
N PHE A 231 12.06 11.70 15.05
CA PHE A 231 13.42 11.24 15.31
C PHE A 231 14.03 11.95 16.53
N ALA A 232 13.82 13.26 16.68
CA ALA A 232 14.26 14.00 17.87
C ALA A 232 13.59 13.50 19.16
N ALA A 233 12.31 13.14 19.12
CA ALA A 233 11.62 12.52 20.25
C ALA A 233 12.22 11.15 20.62
N LEU A 234 12.56 10.32 19.62
CA LEU A 234 13.25 9.04 19.81
C LEU A 234 14.63 9.22 20.44
N GLN A 235 15.40 10.22 20.00
CA GLN A 235 16.70 10.56 20.57
C GLN A 235 16.57 11.01 22.03
N ARG A 236 15.54 11.78 22.38
CA ARG A 236 15.29 12.16 23.78
C ARG A 236 14.94 10.95 24.65
N LEU A 237 14.10 10.02 24.16
CA LEU A 237 13.81 8.75 24.86
C LEU A 237 15.08 7.94 25.11
N THR A 238 15.96 7.88 24.11
CA THR A 238 17.25 7.18 24.20
C THR A 238 18.16 7.81 25.25
N ARG A 239 18.32 9.14 25.25
CA ARG A 239 19.11 9.87 26.26
C ARG A 239 18.54 9.75 27.67
N ALA A 240 17.23 9.65 27.81
CA ALA A 240 16.56 9.44 29.08
C ALA A 240 16.64 7.99 29.61
N GLY A 241 17.31 7.07 28.88
CA GLY A 241 17.43 5.67 29.28
C GLY A 241 16.15 4.84 29.11
N ALA A 242 15.11 5.39 28.48
CA ALA A 242 13.84 4.68 28.28
C ALA A 242 13.93 3.60 27.18
N LEU A 243 14.92 3.71 26.30
CA LEU A 243 15.25 2.74 25.25
C LEU A 243 16.76 2.58 25.15
N SER A 244 17.21 1.32 25.08
CA SER A 244 18.60 0.96 24.84
C SER A 244 18.74 0.26 23.50
N TRP A 245 19.86 0.51 22.81
CA TRP A 245 20.07 0.08 21.43
C TRP A 245 21.29 -0.83 21.32
N ARG A 246 21.14 -1.91 20.56
CA ARG A 246 22.26 -2.67 19.99
C ARG A 246 22.79 -1.98 18.75
N GLN A 247 21.88 -1.46 17.92
CA GLN A 247 22.18 -0.61 16.77
C GLN A 247 21.33 0.65 16.91
N ALA A 248 22.00 1.79 17.02
CA ALA A 248 21.35 3.08 17.22
C ALA A 248 20.38 3.39 16.06
N PRO A 249 19.28 4.09 16.31
CA PRO A 249 18.32 4.39 15.27
C PRO A 249 18.90 5.39 14.26
N GLN A 250 18.68 5.13 12.98
CA GLN A 250 19.08 5.97 11.87
C GLN A 250 17.86 6.25 10.98
N GLN A 251 17.89 7.40 10.29
CA GLN A 251 16.85 7.76 9.33
C GLN A 251 17.14 7.15 7.95
N GLU A 252 16.10 6.99 7.13
CA GLU A 252 16.18 6.57 5.73
C GLU A 252 17.03 5.30 5.51
N GLN A 253 16.65 4.22 6.19
CA GLN A 253 17.38 2.95 6.14
C GLN A 253 16.66 1.94 5.24
N LEU A 254 17.41 1.23 4.40
CA LEU A 254 16.85 0.14 3.63
C LEU A 254 16.49 -1.05 4.54
N ALA A 255 15.33 -1.65 4.30
CA ALA A 255 14.86 -2.80 5.04
C ALA A 255 15.76 -4.02 4.77
N VAL A 256 16.25 -4.65 5.84
CA VAL A 256 17.09 -5.86 5.74
C VAL A 256 16.22 -7.14 5.75
N PRO A 257 16.60 -8.21 5.02
CA PRO A 257 17.89 -8.41 4.34
C PRO A 257 17.93 -8.05 2.85
N ASP A 258 16.80 -7.67 2.25
CA ASP A 258 16.61 -7.66 0.79
C ASP A 258 16.30 -6.28 0.20
N ASN A 259 16.41 -5.22 1.00
CA ASN A 259 16.14 -3.83 0.61
C ASN A 259 14.72 -3.62 0.07
N ALA A 260 13.74 -4.35 0.59
CA ALA A 260 12.36 -4.34 0.07
C ALA A 260 11.66 -2.97 0.11
N CYS A 261 12.04 -2.12 1.06
CA CYS A 261 11.54 -0.75 1.19
C CYS A 261 12.56 0.11 1.94
N LEU A 262 12.42 1.42 1.81
CA LEU A 262 13.07 2.40 2.67
C LEU A 262 12.25 2.51 3.96
N ILE A 263 12.90 2.71 5.10
CA ILE A 263 12.28 2.88 6.42
C ILE A 263 12.67 4.27 6.92
N ASP A 264 11.69 5.08 7.32
CA ASP A 264 11.92 6.46 7.72
C ASP A 264 12.85 6.54 8.95
N ILE A 265 12.65 5.66 9.94
CA ILE A 265 13.57 5.48 11.06
C ILE A 265 13.68 3.99 11.42
N ALA A 266 14.89 3.43 11.37
CA ALA A 266 15.13 2.04 11.75
C ALA A 266 16.23 1.92 12.82
N GLY A 267 16.11 0.93 13.70
CA GLY A 267 17.14 0.61 14.69
C GLY A 267 16.93 -0.75 15.33
N VAL A 268 17.93 -1.26 16.06
CA VAL A 268 17.84 -2.55 16.77
C VAL A 268 17.97 -2.31 18.26
N THR A 269 16.91 -2.64 19.00
CA THR A 269 16.91 -2.52 20.47
C THR A 269 17.97 -3.44 21.09
N ALA A 270 18.38 -3.17 22.33
CA ALA A 270 19.32 -4.02 23.06
C ALA A 270 18.83 -5.48 23.15
N ALA A 271 17.50 -5.67 23.25
CA ALA A 271 16.83 -6.96 23.24
C ALA A 271 16.81 -7.66 21.86
N GLY A 272 17.41 -7.08 20.83
CA GLY A 272 17.51 -7.66 19.49
C GLY A 272 16.28 -7.43 18.60
N VAL A 273 15.29 -6.67 19.06
CA VAL A 273 14.11 -6.36 18.25
C VAL A 273 14.45 -5.29 17.21
N ARG A 274 14.23 -5.59 15.92
CA ARG A 274 14.30 -4.63 14.82
C ARG A 274 13.07 -3.73 14.86
N LEU A 275 13.27 -2.43 15.06
CA LEU A 275 12.21 -1.43 14.99
C LEU A 275 12.22 -0.77 13.62
N ALA A 276 11.04 -0.63 13.03
CA ALA A 276 10.79 0.21 11.86
C ALA A 276 9.70 1.21 12.24
N ILE A 277 10.06 2.49 12.30
CA ILE A 277 9.14 3.58 12.64
C ILE A 277 8.83 4.33 11.35
N GLU A 278 7.57 4.24 10.93
CA GLU A 278 6.96 4.90 9.78
C GLU A 278 6.30 6.20 10.25
N VAL A 279 6.65 7.30 9.61
CA VAL A 279 6.19 8.66 9.93
C VAL A 279 5.10 9.04 8.93
N ASP A 280 3.90 8.52 9.18
CA ASP A 280 2.79 8.60 8.25
C ASP A 280 2.20 10.01 8.19
N GLY A 281 2.52 10.73 7.12
CA GLY A 281 1.92 12.02 6.77
C GLY A 281 0.48 11.92 6.22
N PRO A 282 -0.16 13.06 5.88
CA PRO A 282 -1.55 13.09 5.38
C PRO A 282 -1.83 12.26 4.12
N TYR A 283 -0.80 11.93 3.33
CA TYR A 283 -0.92 11.13 2.11
C TYR A 283 -1.11 9.63 2.37
N HIS A 284 -0.84 9.18 3.59
CA HIS A 284 -0.95 7.79 3.99
C HIS A 284 -2.36 7.40 4.45
N PHE A 285 -3.26 8.38 4.63
CA PHE A 285 -4.58 8.16 5.21
C PHE A 285 -5.70 8.45 4.21
N LEU A 286 -6.78 7.68 4.36
CA LEU A 286 -8.02 7.83 3.62
C LEU A 286 -9.04 8.62 4.45
N TRP A 287 -9.77 9.47 3.76
CA TRP A 287 -10.94 10.16 4.27
C TRP A 287 -12.20 9.29 4.09
N PRO A 288 -13.21 9.36 4.98
CA PRO A 288 -13.32 10.22 6.17
C PRO A 288 -12.65 9.67 7.42
N ASN A 289 -12.38 8.37 7.47
CA ASN A 289 -12.16 7.70 8.75
C ASN A 289 -10.69 7.67 9.21
N GLY A 290 -9.76 8.28 8.46
CA GLY A 290 -8.34 8.30 8.80
C GLY A 290 -7.71 6.91 8.86
N ARG A 291 -8.23 5.94 8.09
CA ARG A 291 -7.58 4.63 7.94
C ARG A 291 -6.35 4.76 7.04
N LEU A 292 -5.35 3.89 7.24
CA LEU A 292 -4.22 3.82 6.31
C LEU A 292 -4.69 3.35 4.93
N ASN A 293 -4.13 3.94 3.88
CA ASN A 293 -4.35 3.49 2.52
C ASN A 293 -3.69 2.12 2.27
N GLY A 294 -4.07 1.44 1.18
CA GLY A 294 -3.56 0.10 0.91
C GLY A 294 -2.03 0.04 0.76
N PRO A 295 -1.38 0.96 0.01
CA PRO A 295 0.08 0.99 -0.12
C PRO A 295 0.82 1.05 1.22
N THR A 296 0.35 1.89 2.14
CA THR A 296 0.95 2.02 3.47
C THR A 296 0.74 0.74 4.29
N GLN A 297 -0.46 0.15 4.23
CA GLN A 297 -0.70 -1.14 4.87
C GLN A 297 0.14 -2.27 4.28
N HIS A 298 0.34 -2.29 2.96
CA HIS A 298 1.21 -3.24 2.28
C HIS A 298 2.66 -3.09 2.75
N ARG A 299 3.21 -1.87 2.78
CA ARG A 299 4.55 -1.59 3.32
C ARG A 299 4.70 -2.09 4.75
N ASN A 300 3.72 -1.83 5.62
CA ASN A 300 3.73 -2.34 6.99
C ASN A 300 3.76 -3.87 7.07
N ARG A 301 3.10 -4.58 6.15
CA ARG A 301 3.18 -6.05 6.07
C ARG A 301 4.52 -6.55 5.55
N VAL A 302 5.09 -5.88 4.54
CA VAL A 302 6.43 -6.18 4.00
C VAL A 302 7.49 -6.06 5.09
N LEU A 303 7.47 -5.00 5.88
CA LEU A 303 8.37 -4.81 7.02
C LEU A 303 8.17 -5.86 8.12
N ALA A 304 6.92 -6.17 8.43
CA ALA A 304 6.60 -7.20 9.41
C ALA A 304 7.10 -8.60 8.97
N ALA A 305 6.98 -8.94 7.69
CA ALA A 305 7.49 -10.19 7.13
C ALA A 305 9.02 -10.31 7.27
N ARG A 306 9.72 -9.17 7.33
CA ARG A 306 11.16 -9.07 7.58
C ARG A 306 11.52 -9.05 9.07
N GLY A 307 10.57 -9.32 9.95
CA GLY A 307 10.78 -9.41 11.40
C GLY A 307 11.01 -8.04 12.06
N CYS A 308 10.40 -6.99 11.51
CA CYS A 308 10.36 -5.68 12.15
C CYS A 308 9.12 -5.54 13.05
N ALA A 309 9.30 -4.92 14.22
CA ALA A 309 8.23 -4.29 14.97
C ALA A 309 7.94 -2.94 14.32
N VAL A 310 6.83 -2.91 13.57
CA VAL A 310 6.41 -1.74 12.79
C VAL A 310 5.62 -0.79 13.67
N VAL A 311 6.07 0.46 13.72
CA VAL A 311 5.48 1.56 14.47
C VAL A 311 4.97 2.59 13.47
N SER A 312 3.67 2.81 13.41
CA SER A 312 3.05 3.87 12.59
C SER A 312 2.81 5.09 13.46
N VAL A 313 3.52 6.19 13.21
CA VAL A 313 3.33 7.48 13.87
C VAL A 313 2.45 8.35 12.98
N ARG A 314 1.20 8.54 13.40
CA ARG A 314 0.19 9.26 12.63
C ARG A 314 0.34 10.76 12.79
N TYR A 315 0.35 11.51 11.67
CA TYR A 315 0.51 12.98 11.73
C TYR A 315 -0.57 13.70 12.55
N THR A 316 -1.82 13.24 12.51
CA THR A 316 -2.94 13.86 13.24
C THR A 316 -2.72 13.75 14.75
N GLU A 317 -2.49 12.53 15.23
CA GLU A 317 -2.24 12.25 16.64
C GLU A 317 -0.99 12.97 17.13
N TRP A 318 0.06 13.03 16.30
CA TRP A 318 1.30 13.70 16.65
C TRP A 318 1.15 15.22 16.77
N ALA A 319 0.35 15.83 15.88
CA ALA A 319 0.11 17.27 15.86
C ALA A 319 -0.67 17.76 17.09
N ASP A 320 -1.56 16.92 17.64
CA ASP A 320 -2.38 17.25 18.81
C ASP A 320 -1.62 17.24 20.15
N LEU A 321 -0.38 16.72 20.17
CA LEU A 321 0.43 16.60 21.38
C LEU A 321 1.07 17.95 21.75
N LYS A 322 0.87 18.39 22.99
CA LYS A 322 1.16 19.77 23.45
C LYS A 322 2.62 20.04 23.80
N GLY A 323 3.50 19.04 23.70
CA GLY A 323 4.91 19.24 24.02
C GLY A 323 5.80 18.01 23.82
N ALA A 324 7.10 18.21 24.05
CA ALA A 324 8.12 17.18 23.85
C ALA A 324 7.90 15.94 24.73
N GLN A 325 7.47 16.12 25.98
CA GLN A 325 7.22 15.03 26.92
C GLN A 325 6.05 14.15 26.46
N ASP A 326 4.94 14.76 26.04
CA ASP A 326 3.76 14.03 25.52
C ASP A 326 4.12 13.23 24.25
N LYS A 327 4.89 13.85 23.33
CA LYS A 327 5.43 13.20 22.14
C LYS A 327 6.32 12.00 22.47
N GLN A 328 7.20 12.12 23.46
CA GLN A 328 8.04 11.02 23.93
C GLN A 328 7.20 9.88 24.53
N GLN A 329 6.23 10.20 25.39
CA GLN A 329 5.37 9.20 26.03
C GLN A 329 4.50 8.47 25.00
N HIS A 330 3.93 9.23 24.05
CA HIS A 330 3.16 8.69 22.94
C HIS A 330 4.01 7.74 22.08
N LEU A 331 5.19 8.19 21.64
CA LEU A 331 6.10 7.36 20.84
C LEU A 331 6.53 6.08 21.58
N LEU A 332 6.84 6.19 22.87
CA LEU A 332 7.20 5.03 23.69
C LEU A 332 6.04 4.03 23.81
N LYS A 333 4.79 4.52 23.94
CA LYS A 333 3.59 3.67 23.94
C LYS A 333 3.43 2.92 22.61
N LEU A 334 3.62 3.61 21.48
CA LEU A 334 3.55 2.98 20.16
C LEU A 334 4.64 1.91 19.98
N ILE A 335 5.89 2.22 20.35
CA ILE A 335 7.02 1.27 20.29
C ILE A 335 6.74 0.03 21.13
N LYS A 336 6.31 0.19 22.38
CA LYS A 336 5.98 -0.95 23.26
C LYS A 336 4.87 -1.82 22.65
N THR A 337 3.85 -1.18 22.08
CA THR A 337 2.75 -1.87 21.42
C THR A 337 3.23 -2.68 20.20
N ALA A 338 4.07 -2.09 19.35
CA ALA A 338 4.62 -2.76 18.17
C ALA A 338 5.51 -3.96 18.55
N ILE A 339 6.37 -3.83 19.57
CA ILE A 339 7.20 -4.93 20.07
C ILE A 339 6.32 -6.07 20.59
N GLN A 340 5.24 -5.76 21.32
CA GLN A 340 4.31 -6.77 21.82
C GLN A 340 3.59 -7.49 20.66
N GLN A 341 3.16 -6.75 19.64
CA GLN A 341 2.50 -7.32 18.45
C GLN A 341 3.45 -8.23 17.67
N GLN A 342 4.71 -7.81 17.45
CA GLN A 342 5.72 -8.66 16.80
C GLN A 342 5.94 -9.96 17.58
N ARG A 343 6.17 -9.87 18.90
CA ARG A 343 6.36 -11.06 19.74
C ARG A 343 5.18 -12.02 19.71
N ARG A 344 3.94 -11.52 19.53
CA ARG A 344 2.76 -12.37 19.36
C ARG A 344 2.78 -13.10 18.01
N ARG A 345 3.22 -12.44 16.94
CA ARG A 345 3.34 -13.03 15.60
C ARG A 345 4.42 -14.11 15.53
N GLU A 346 5.52 -13.93 16.25
CA GLU A 346 6.65 -14.88 16.29
C GLU A 346 6.40 -16.11 17.18
N ARG A 347 5.32 -16.15 17.98
CA ARG A 347 5.00 -17.35 18.76
C ARG A 347 4.59 -18.50 17.84
N PRO A 348 5.06 -19.74 18.10
CA PRO A 348 4.54 -20.93 17.45
C PRO A 348 3.01 -21.02 17.58
N LEU A 349 2.32 -21.49 16.53
CA LEU A 349 0.85 -21.59 16.46
C LEU A 349 0.23 -22.31 17.68
N GLU A 350 0.95 -23.27 18.27
CA GLU A 350 0.55 -24.04 19.46
C GLU A 350 0.41 -23.20 20.74
N GLN A 351 1.03 -22.02 20.81
CA GLN A 351 1.03 -21.14 21.99
C GLN A 351 0.17 -19.88 21.81
N GLN A 352 -0.60 -19.80 20.72
CA GLN A 352 -1.48 -18.67 20.40
C GLN A 352 -2.94 -18.90 20.83
N ALA A 353 -3.31 -20.08 21.32
CA ALA A 353 -4.65 -20.35 21.84
C ALA A 353 -4.91 -19.56 23.14
N PRO A 354 -6.08 -18.91 23.31
CA PRO A 354 -6.47 -18.38 24.60
C PRO A 354 -6.57 -19.53 25.59
N THR A 355 -5.98 -19.36 26.76
CA THR A 355 -6.18 -20.26 27.89
C THR A 355 -7.67 -20.27 28.20
N ILE A 356 -8.38 -21.30 27.74
CA ILE A 356 -9.75 -21.56 28.17
C ILE A 356 -9.62 -21.94 29.65
N SER A 357 -9.85 -20.96 30.52
CA SER A 357 -10.01 -21.18 31.95
C SER A 357 -11.32 -21.94 32.12
N THR A 358 -11.24 -23.26 32.16
CA THR A 358 -12.29 -24.08 32.77
C THR A 358 -12.31 -23.77 34.26
N GLN A 359 -13.26 -22.93 34.66
CA GLN A 359 -13.82 -22.96 36.00
C GLN A 359 -15.01 -23.91 36.01
#